data_AF-A0A924UV88-F1
#
_entry.id   AF-A0A924UV88-F1
#
_cell.length_a   1.000
_cell.length_b   1.000
_cell.length_c   1.000
_cell.angle_alpha   90.00
_cell.angle_beta   90.00
_cell.angle_gamma   90.00
#
_symmetry.space_group_name_H-M   'P 1'
#
loop_
_entity.id
_entity.type
_entity.pdbx_description
1 polymer ?
#
loop_
_entity_poly.entity_id
_entity_poly.type
_entity_poly.pdbx_seq_one_letter_code
_entity_poly.pdbx_strand_id
1 'polypeptide(L)' 'MKKILISLLILFHFKSFSQLKSKLIDGKSKMPIGYVAIYIENGNIIATADENGEFMLPLQKDN' A
#
# COMPACT_ATOMS: atom_id res chain seq x y z
N MET A 1 -8.84 7.04 -37.73
CA MET A 1 -9.52 7.57 -36.53
C MET A 1 -9.74 6.51 -35.45
N LYS A 2 -10.32 5.32 -35.75
CA LYS A 2 -10.51 4.23 -34.75
C LYS A 2 -9.21 3.74 -34.07
N LYS A 3 -8.09 3.67 -34.79
CA LYS A 3 -6.80 3.20 -34.25
C LYS A 3 -6.23 4.08 -33.13
N ILE A 4 -6.47 5.39 -33.22
CA ILE A 4 -6.01 6.37 -32.21
C ILE A 4 -6.81 6.21 -30.93
N LEU A 5 -8.13 5.97 -31.04
CA LEU A 5 -9.00 5.73 -29.89
C LEU A 5 -8.60 4.47 -29.12
N ILE A 6 -8.25 3.39 -29.83
CA ILE A 6 -7.75 2.14 -29.23
C ILE A 6 -6.41 2.38 -28.52
N SER A 7 -5.51 3.14 -29.12
CA SER A 7 -4.23 3.52 -28.49
C SER A 7 -4.42 4.34 -27.21
N LEU A 8 -5.42 5.22 -27.18
CA LEU A 8 -5.71 6.07 -26.03
C LEU A 8 -6.29 5.25 -24.86
N LEU A 9 -7.15 4.27 -25.16
CA LEU A 9 -7.73 3.34 -24.17
C LEU A 9 -6.67 2.48 -23.45
N ILE A 10 -5.59 2.11 -24.14
CA ILE A 10 -4.47 1.34 -23.56
C ILE A 10 -3.71 2.16 -22.52
N LEU A 11 -3.57 3.48 -22.73
CA LEU A 11 -2.83 4.35 -21.81
C LEU A 11 -3.57 4.59 -20.48
N PHE A 12 -4.90 4.51 -20.46
CA PHE A 12 -5.70 4.67 -19.23
C PHE A 12 -5.74 3.43 -18.33
N HIS A 13 -5.22 2.28 -18.77
CA HIS A 13 -5.24 1.03 -17.97
C HIS A 13 -4.11 0.94 -16.94
N PHE A 14 -3.14 1.85 -16.95
CA PHE A 14 -2.11 1.92 -15.91
C PHE A 14 -2.66 2.66 -14.69
N LYS A 15 -3.41 1.94 -13.85
CA LYS A 15 -3.83 2.47 -12.55
C LYS A 15 -2.59 2.69 -11.67
N SER A 16 -2.34 3.96 -11.38
CA SER A 16 -1.37 4.44 -10.42
C SER A 16 -1.74 3.99 -9.01
N PHE A 17 -1.14 2.89 -8.54
CA PHE A 17 -1.11 2.56 -7.12
C PHE A 17 0.31 2.78 -6.61
N SER A 18 0.55 3.96 -6.04
CA SER A 18 1.84 4.35 -5.45
C SER A 18 1.93 4.01 -3.95
N GLN A 19 1.08 3.11 -3.45
CA GLN A 19 0.96 2.77 -2.03
C GLN A 19 1.12 1.27 -1.84
N LEU A 20 1.93 0.88 -0.87
CA LEU A 20 2.14 -0.52 -0.51
C LEU A 20 1.14 -0.90 0.58
N LYS A 21 0.19 -1.79 0.26
CA LYS A 21 -0.77 -2.35 1.24
C LYS A 21 -0.15 -3.56 1.93
N SER A 22 -0.26 -3.64 3.25
CA SER A 22 0.34 -4.69 4.09
C SER A 22 -0.60 -5.13 5.21
N LYS A 23 -0.31 -6.30 5.80
CA LYS A 23 -1.05 -6.88 6.92
C LYS A 23 -0.11 -7.44 7.99
N LEU A 24 -0.29 -7.03 9.24
CA LEU A 24 0.44 -7.56 10.40
C LEU A 24 -0.22 -8.84 10.92
N ILE A 25 0.60 -9.87 11.10
CA ILE A 25 0.19 -11.16 11.67
C ILE A 25 1.14 -11.57 12.79
N ASP A 26 0.61 -12.22 13.81
CA ASP A 26 1.40 -12.84 14.87
C ASP A 26 2.10 -14.10 14.34
N GLY A 27 3.40 -14.22 14.64
CA GLY A 27 4.24 -15.29 14.10
C GLY A 27 3.80 -16.69 14.54
N LYS A 28 3.22 -16.81 15.74
CA LYS A 28 2.83 -18.09 16.36
C LYS A 28 1.39 -18.49 16.03
N SER A 29 0.44 -17.61 16.31
CA SER A 29 -1.00 -17.85 16.13
C SER A 29 -1.47 -17.63 14.70
N LYS A 30 -0.69 -16.93 13.86
CA LYS A 30 -1.08 -16.49 12.51
C LYS A 30 -2.31 -15.58 12.47
N MET A 31 -2.74 -15.07 13.62
CA MET A 31 -3.86 -14.15 13.74
C MET A 31 -3.42 -12.72 13.42
N PRO A 32 -4.32 -11.86 12.88
CA PRO A 32 -4.00 -10.47 12.64
C PRO A 32 -3.76 -9.69 13.95
N ILE A 33 -2.85 -8.72 13.89
CA ILE A 33 -2.59 -7.81 15.02
C ILE A 33 -3.12 -6.42 14.63
N GLY A 34 -4.29 -6.07 15.17
CA GLY A 34 -4.92 -4.79 14.91
C GLY A 34 -4.46 -3.66 15.83
N TYR A 35 -4.76 -2.41 15.43
CA TYR A 35 -4.58 -1.20 16.24
C TYR A 35 -3.14 -0.93 16.72
N VAL A 36 -2.13 -1.31 15.93
CA VAL A 36 -0.72 -1.09 16.25
C VAL A 36 -0.14 0.08 15.45
N ALA A 37 0.73 0.86 16.10
CA ALA A 37 1.50 1.91 15.46
C ALA A 37 2.78 1.34 14.83
N ILE A 38 3.08 1.78 13.60
CA ILE A 38 4.20 1.28 12.79
C ILE A 38 5.20 2.42 12.60
N TYR A 39 6.44 2.13 12.98
CA TYR A 39 7.58 3.04 12.91
C TYR A 39 8.58 2.49 11.91
N ILE A 40 8.99 3.30 10.93
CA ILE A 40 10.04 2.97 9.96
C ILE A 40 11.07 4.10 10.05
N GLU A 41 12.36 3.74 10.17
CA GLU A 41 13.54 4.62 10.22
C GLU A 41 13.44 5.92 11.06
N ASN A 42 14.26 6.02 12.11
CA ASN A 42 14.37 7.18 13.00
C ASN A 42 13.07 7.62 13.73
N GLY A 43 12.09 6.73 13.87
CA GLY A 43 11.09 6.82 14.95
C GLY A 43 9.88 7.70 14.71
N ASN A 44 9.64 8.17 13.49
CA ASN A 44 8.36 8.80 13.16
C ASN A 44 7.29 7.72 12.91
N ILE A 45 6.08 7.93 13.44
CA ILE A 45 4.92 7.07 13.10
C ILE A 45 4.59 7.30 11.64
N ILE A 46 4.61 6.22 10.86
CA ILE A 46 4.36 6.27 9.41
C ILE A 46 3.00 5.68 9.07
N ALA A 47 2.50 4.73 9.86
CA ALA A 47 1.17 4.16 9.68
C ALA A 47 0.60 3.59 10.98
N THR A 48 -0.71 3.42 11.03
CA THR A 48 -1.42 2.66 12.07
C THR A 48 -2.23 1.56 11.40
N ALA A 49 -2.19 0.35 11.94
CA ALA A 49 -2.97 -0.77 11.44
C ALA A 49 -4.42 -0.71 11.91
N ASP A 50 -5.36 -1.11 11.06
CA ASP A 50 -6.79 -1.22 11.38
C ASP A 50 -7.10 -2.43 12.29
N GLU A 51 -8.38 -2.72 12.54
CA GLU A 51 -8.80 -3.87 13.37
C GLU A 51 -8.39 -5.23 12.81
N ASN A 52 -8.13 -5.30 11.49
CA ASN A 52 -7.70 -6.49 10.78
C ASN A 52 -6.17 -6.56 10.66
N GLY A 53 -5.45 -5.61 11.24
CA GLY A 53 -4.00 -5.50 11.11
C GLY A 53 -3.54 -5.00 9.74
N GLU A 54 -4.44 -4.47 8.90
CA GLU A 54 -4.09 -3.92 7.59
C GLU A 54 -3.60 -2.47 7.71
N PHE A 55 -2.60 -2.12 6.91
CA PHE A 55 -2.08 -0.76 6.85
C PHE A 55 -1.52 -0.45 5.45
N MET A 56 -1.32 0.83 5.18
CA MET A 56 -0.71 1.30 3.94
C MET A 56 0.58 2.05 4.25
N LEU A 57 1.64 1.71 3.54
CA LEU A 57 2.88 2.49 3.54
C LEU A 57 2.91 3.39 2.30
N PRO A 58 3.21 4.69 2.46
CA PRO A 58 3.60 5.50 1.32
C PRO A 58 4.88 4.90 0.73
N LEU A 59 4.92 4.66 -0.59
CA LEU A 59 6.18 4.36 -1.25
C LEU A 59 7.07 5.59 -1.10
N GLN A 60 8.14 5.48 -0.31
CA GLN A 60 9.13 6.54 -0.21
C GLN A 60 9.75 6.69 -1.59
N LYS A 61 9.71 7.91 -2.14
CA LYS A 61 10.40 8.23 -3.37
C LYS A 61 11.87 8.38 -3.01
N ASP A 62 12.69 7.36 -3.29
CA ASP A 62 14.13 7.55 -3.37
C ASP A 62 14.37 8.65 -4.42
N ASN A 63 14.87 9.80 -3.94
CA ASN A 63 15.23 10.94 -4.79
C ASN A 63 16.59 10.69 -5.44
#